data_AF-A0A837HKY3-F1
#
_entry.id   AF-A0A837HKY3-F1
#
_cell.length_a   1.000
_cell.length_b   1.000
_cell.length_c   1.000
_cell.angle_alpha   90.00
_cell.angle_beta   90.00
_cell.angle_gamma   90.00
#
_symmetry.space_group_name_H-M   'P 1'
#
loop_
_entity.id
_entity.type
_entity.pdbx_description
1 polymer ?
#
loop_
_entity_poly.entity_id
_entity_poly.type
_entity_poly.pdbx_seq_one_letter_code
_entity_poly.pdbx_strand_id
1 'polypeptide(L)'
;MLQVASGVTGASPIWRKIILEVLNGKPNTSIEVPGGIVTAAIDSISGNAAHDGFPSRIEKFIAGTEPTDDKVHVKLKVCKSDSKLATPSDIAAGNYDEKEYFVFKEEDPVSKDGMNRWQAGIDSWLAGQSENKYHPPSEYCGTQNPVNVEFINPKEHNSNLPNTFNIKISADSTNDIVQIELEVDDNKVRTFIKPPYEHQVDLANGVYTLRAKARDSSGKESDRKITIGVGVNWDSILSPTPGLTANP
;
A
#
# COMPACT_ATOMS: atom_id res chain seq x y z
N MET A 1 30.14 31.00 50.60
CA MET A 1 29.70 29.85 49.78
C MET A 1 28.29 29.48 50.19
N LEU A 2 27.29 29.75 49.36
CA LEU A 2 25.94 29.19 49.56
C LEU A 2 25.97 27.78 48.98
N GLN A 3 26.22 26.77 49.83
CA GLN A 3 26.03 25.38 49.44
C GLN A 3 24.52 25.12 49.39
N VAL A 4 23.94 25.29 48.21
CA VAL A 4 22.54 24.89 47.98
C VAL A 4 22.55 23.36 47.91
N ALA A 5 21.93 22.70 48.89
CA ALA A 5 21.83 21.24 48.92
C ALA A 5 21.16 20.77 47.61
N SER A 6 21.83 19.88 46.87
CA SER A 6 21.28 19.31 45.63
C SER A 6 19.97 18.58 45.92
N GLY A 7 18.96 18.76 45.06
CA GLY A 7 17.66 18.09 45.21
C GLY A 7 17.78 16.57 45.40
N VAL A 8 18.80 15.95 44.79
CA VAL A 8 19.08 14.51 44.88
C VAL A 8 19.63 14.10 46.25
N THR A 9 20.39 14.96 46.92
CA THR A 9 21.09 14.63 48.19
C THR A 9 20.42 15.20 49.43
N GLY A 10 19.60 16.24 49.29
CA GLY A 10 18.82 16.82 50.39
C GLY A 10 17.34 16.43 50.35
N ALA A 11 16.63 16.87 49.31
CA ALA A 11 15.17 16.72 49.23
C ALA A 11 14.74 15.26 48.99
N SER A 12 15.36 14.55 48.04
CA SER A 12 14.98 13.17 47.70
C SER A 12 15.07 12.19 48.88
N PRO A 13 16.13 12.18 49.73
CA PRO A 13 16.18 11.31 50.89
C PRO A 13 15.12 11.63 51.95
N ILE A 14 14.80 12.91 52.17
CA ILE A 14 13.75 13.34 53.10
C ILE A 14 12.39 12.89 52.58
N TRP A 15 12.07 13.17 51.31
CA TRP A 15 10.82 12.74 50.68
C TRP A 15 10.65 11.22 50.69
N ARG A 16 11.71 10.46 50.37
CA ARG A 16 11.67 9.00 50.43
C ARG A 16 11.35 8.50 51.84
N LYS A 17 11.97 9.06 52.88
CA LYS A 17 11.70 8.67 54.28
C LYS A 17 10.24 8.94 54.66
N ILE A 18 9.74 10.13 54.35
CA ILE A 18 8.34 10.51 54.63
C ILE A 18 7.37 9.59 53.90
N ILE A 19 7.58 9.35 52.61
CA ILE A 19 6.67 8.51 51.80
C ILE A 19 6.68 7.06 52.27
N LEU A 20 7.84 6.49 52.60
CA LEU A 20 7.90 5.13 53.12
C LEU A 20 7.18 4.99 54.47
N GLU A 21 7.31 5.98 55.35
CA GLU A 21 6.58 6.00 56.63
C GLU A 21 5.08 6.12 56.41
N VAL A 22 4.64 7.03 55.55
CA VAL A 22 3.22 7.23 55.22
C VAL A 22 2.62 6.00 54.53
N LEU A 23 3.37 5.29 53.71
CA LEU A 23 2.91 4.09 53.00
C LEU A 23 3.00 2.80 53.84
N ASN A 24 3.62 2.84 55.03
CA ASN A 24 3.77 1.67 55.88
C ASN A 24 2.40 1.09 56.27
N GLY A 25 2.22 -0.23 56.09
CA GLY A 25 0.96 -0.93 56.35
C GLY A 25 -0.19 -0.60 55.37
N LYS A 26 0.02 0.24 54.35
CA LYS A 26 -0.98 0.49 53.30
C LYS A 26 -0.90 -0.59 52.22
N PRO A 27 -2.05 -1.04 51.68
CA PRO A 27 -2.06 -2.00 50.58
C PRO A 27 -1.44 -1.37 49.32
N ASN A 28 -0.64 -2.16 48.60
CA ASN A 28 -0.15 -1.77 47.30
C ASN A 28 -1.32 -1.75 46.30
N THR A 29 -1.76 -0.56 45.90
CA THR A 29 -2.88 -0.41 44.97
C THR A 29 -2.33 -0.22 43.57
N SER A 30 -2.69 -1.11 42.64
CA SER A 30 -2.35 -0.92 41.22
C SER A 30 -3.17 0.22 40.64
N ILE A 31 -2.54 1.05 39.81
CA ILE A 31 -3.26 2.01 38.97
C ILE A 31 -4.00 1.19 37.92
N GLU A 32 -5.34 1.18 37.97
CA GLU A 32 -6.13 0.62 36.88
C GLU A 32 -5.89 1.44 35.62
N VAL A 33 -5.53 0.76 34.53
CA VAL A 33 -5.40 1.42 33.23
C VAL A 33 -6.79 1.94 32.86
N PRO A 34 -6.94 3.25 32.59
CA PRO A 34 -8.22 3.79 32.17
C PRO A 34 -8.76 3.00 30.97
N GLY A 35 -10.05 2.72 30.98
CA GLY A 35 -10.72 2.13 29.81
C GLY A 35 -10.52 3.01 28.57
N GLY A 36 -10.44 2.39 27.40
CA GLY A 36 -10.19 3.10 26.14
C GLY A 36 -8.73 3.44 25.89
N ILE A 37 -7.79 2.89 26.65
CA ILE A 37 -6.37 2.91 26.29
C ILE A 37 -6.00 1.58 25.62
N VAL A 38 -5.39 1.66 24.45
CA VAL A 38 -4.84 0.51 23.73
C VAL A 38 -3.32 0.59 23.64
N THR A 39 -2.69 -0.52 23.28
CA THR A 39 -1.27 -0.58 22.92
C THR A 39 -1.14 -0.90 21.44
N ALA A 40 -0.28 -0.20 20.73
CA ALA A 40 0.05 -0.47 19.33
C ALA A 40 1.57 -0.47 19.13
N ALA A 41 2.03 -1.28 18.16
CA ALA A 41 3.40 -1.21 17.68
C ALA A 41 3.50 -0.11 16.63
N ILE A 42 4.44 0.80 16.83
CA ILE A 42 4.67 1.93 15.94
C ILE A 42 6.10 1.91 15.40
N ASP A 43 6.26 2.39 14.18
CA ASP A 43 7.55 2.50 13.50
C ASP A 43 8.46 3.49 14.25
N SER A 44 9.73 3.13 14.38
CA SER A 44 10.66 3.90 15.20
C SER A 44 11.08 5.23 14.58
N ILE A 45 11.00 5.36 13.26
CA ILE A 45 11.42 6.52 12.49
C ILE A 45 10.25 7.48 12.28
N SER A 46 9.12 6.99 11.75
CA SER A 46 7.98 7.83 11.40
C SER A 46 7.03 8.11 12.57
N GLY A 47 6.95 7.18 13.54
CA GLY A 47 5.91 7.18 14.55
C GLY A 47 4.53 6.70 14.07
N ASN A 48 4.41 6.20 12.84
CA ASN A 48 3.18 5.61 12.30
C ASN A 48 3.05 4.11 12.67
N ALA A 49 2.01 3.41 12.19
CA ALA A 49 1.84 1.99 12.49
C ALA A 49 3.05 1.17 12.03
N ALA A 50 3.52 0.22 12.84
CA ALA A 50 4.64 -0.65 12.45
C ALA A 50 4.30 -1.51 11.22
N HIS A 51 5.22 -1.56 10.25
CA HIS A 51 5.03 -2.28 8.99
C HIS A 51 6.39 -2.77 8.43
N ASP A 52 6.34 -3.57 7.36
CA ASP A 52 7.50 -4.01 6.55
C ASP A 52 8.69 -4.67 7.29
N GLY A 53 8.51 -5.02 8.56
CA GLY A 53 9.57 -5.57 9.42
C GLY A 53 10.57 -4.51 9.91
N PHE A 54 10.25 -3.23 9.80
CA PHE A 54 11.09 -2.14 10.28
C PHE A 54 11.17 -2.11 11.83
N PRO A 55 12.23 -1.51 12.40
CA PRO A 55 12.35 -1.36 13.86
C PRO A 55 11.14 -0.66 14.45
N SER A 56 10.49 -1.28 15.43
CA SER A 56 9.28 -0.74 16.07
C SER A 56 9.42 -0.66 17.58
N ARG A 57 8.56 0.14 18.20
CA ARG A 57 8.40 0.24 19.65
C ARG A 57 6.92 0.18 20.01
N ILE A 58 6.62 -0.24 21.24
CA ILE A 58 5.25 -0.31 21.75
C ILE A 58 4.90 1.00 22.44
N GLU A 59 3.80 1.62 22.01
CA GLU A 59 3.25 2.83 22.62
C GLU A 59 1.78 2.63 23.04
N LYS A 60 1.25 3.57 23.84
CA LYS A 60 -0.13 3.56 24.34
C LYS A 60 -0.91 4.72 23.74
N PHE A 61 -2.14 4.44 23.31
CA PHE A 61 -3.02 5.40 22.63
C PHE A 61 -4.41 5.39 23.22
N ILE A 62 -5.16 6.46 22.99
CA ILE A 62 -6.61 6.43 23.14
C ILE A 62 -7.17 5.60 21.98
N ALA A 63 -8.15 4.74 22.26
CA ALA A 63 -8.79 3.91 21.26
C ALA A 63 -9.32 4.76 20.10
N GLY A 64 -8.88 4.47 18.87
CA GLY A 64 -9.22 5.21 17.66
C GLY A 64 -8.30 6.39 17.33
N THR A 65 -7.25 6.64 18.12
CA THR A 65 -6.21 7.65 17.82
C THR A 65 -4.85 7.03 17.52
N GLU A 66 -4.81 5.71 17.30
CA GLU A 66 -3.60 5.00 16.94
C GLU A 66 -3.12 5.47 15.55
N PRO A 67 -1.81 5.68 15.36
CA PRO A 67 -1.27 5.97 14.04
C PRO A 67 -1.60 4.87 13.03
N THR A 68 -1.80 5.26 11.79
CA THR A 68 -2.24 4.38 10.70
C THR A 68 -1.15 4.22 9.65
N ASP A 69 -1.52 4.36 8.37
CA ASP A 69 -0.65 4.26 7.20
C ASP A 69 0.61 5.12 7.33
N ASP A 70 1.77 4.52 7.04
CA ASP A 70 3.05 5.18 7.09
C ASP A 70 3.50 5.63 5.70
N LYS A 71 3.50 6.94 5.50
CA LYS A 71 3.97 7.57 4.26
C LYS A 71 5.39 8.11 4.38
N VAL A 72 5.99 8.04 5.57
CA VAL A 72 7.32 8.59 5.86
C VAL A 72 8.37 7.50 5.76
N HIS A 73 8.21 6.38 6.45
CA HIS A 73 9.13 5.26 6.32
C HIS A 73 8.53 4.25 5.34
N VAL A 74 9.15 4.06 4.18
CA VAL A 74 8.55 3.27 3.10
C VAL A 74 9.52 2.26 2.52
N LYS A 75 8.98 1.11 2.11
CA LYS A 75 9.71 0.10 1.33
C LYS A 75 9.35 0.23 -0.14
N LEU A 76 10.21 0.89 -0.92
CA LEU A 76 9.98 1.12 -2.35
C LEU A 76 10.50 -0.04 -3.19
N LYS A 77 9.76 -0.37 -4.25
CA LYS A 77 10.17 -1.32 -5.28
C LYS A 77 10.99 -0.59 -6.33
N VAL A 78 12.27 -0.92 -6.41
CA VAL A 78 13.24 -0.28 -7.31
C VAL A 78 13.77 -1.26 -8.34
N CYS A 79 14.20 -0.76 -9.49
CA CYS A 79 14.83 -1.60 -10.50
C CYS A 79 16.21 -2.07 -10.03
N LYS A 80 16.52 -3.32 -10.37
CA LYS A 80 17.80 -3.97 -10.06
C LYS A 80 19.00 -3.27 -10.71
N SER A 81 18.77 -2.56 -11.82
CA SER A 81 19.79 -1.98 -12.66
C SER A 81 20.25 -0.57 -12.26
N ASP A 82 19.34 0.30 -11.81
CA ASP A 82 19.62 1.75 -11.76
C ASP A 82 19.02 2.48 -10.54
N SER A 83 18.55 1.77 -9.50
CA SER A 83 17.98 2.35 -8.26
C SER A 83 16.83 3.35 -8.48
N LYS A 84 16.22 3.35 -9.67
CA LYS A 84 14.97 4.06 -10.00
C LYS A 84 13.77 3.20 -9.62
N LEU A 85 12.57 3.77 -9.63
CA LEU A 85 11.33 3.03 -9.33
C LEU A 85 11.06 1.93 -10.37
N ALA A 86 10.65 0.77 -9.91
CA ALA A 86 10.20 -0.33 -10.77
C ALA A 86 8.88 0.01 -11.45
N THR A 87 8.78 -0.26 -12.75
CA THR A 87 7.53 -0.04 -13.47
C THR A 87 6.48 -1.07 -13.06
N PRO A 88 5.17 -0.79 -13.23
CA PRO A 88 4.13 -1.77 -12.91
C PRO A 88 4.33 -3.13 -13.59
N SER A 89 4.83 -3.13 -14.83
CA SER A 89 5.19 -4.37 -15.55
C SER A 89 6.38 -5.10 -14.92
N ASP A 90 7.44 -4.41 -14.48
CA ASP A 90 8.55 -5.03 -13.73
C ASP A 90 8.08 -5.64 -12.42
N ILE A 91 7.21 -4.93 -11.70
CA ILE A 91 6.65 -5.39 -10.42
C ILE A 91 5.84 -6.67 -10.64
N ALA A 92 5.00 -6.70 -11.68
CA ALA A 92 4.23 -7.88 -12.04
C ALA A 92 5.12 -9.07 -12.46
N ALA A 93 6.26 -8.79 -13.11
CA ALA A 93 7.24 -9.80 -13.49
C ALA A 93 8.19 -10.24 -12.35
N GLY A 94 8.10 -9.63 -11.16
CA GLY A 94 9.05 -9.89 -10.07
C GLY A 94 10.46 -9.36 -10.34
N ASN A 95 10.62 -8.42 -11.27
CA ASN A 95 11.89 -7.83 -11.69
C ASN A 95 12.21 -6.55 -10.91
N TYR A 96 12.22 -6.63 -9.58
CA TYR A 96 12.54 -5.49 -8.72
C TYR A 96 13.31 -5.94 -7.48
N ASP A 97 13.94 -4.98 -6.80
CA ASP A 97 14.43 -5.11 -5.44
C ASP A 97 13.60 -4.21 -4.53
N GLU A 98 13.51 -4.56 -3.25
CA GLU A 98 12.87 -3.74 -2.24
C GLU A 98 13.93 -3.00 -1.44
N LYS A 99 13.81 -1.67 -1.34
CA LYS A 99 14.73 -0.83 -0.58
C LYS A 99 13.98 0.12 0.34
N GLU A 100 14.58 0.33 1.52
CA GLU A 100 14.11 1.26 2.53
C GLU A 100 14.41 2.69 2.12
N TYR A 101 13.40 3.56 2.24
CA TYR A 101 13.51 5.00 2.02
C TYR A 101 12.67 5.80 3.01
N PHE A 102 13.05 7.06 3.18
CA PHE A 102 12.31 8.05 3.94
C PHE A 102 11.76 9.12 3.00
N VAL A 103 10.45 9.32 3.05
CA VAL A 103 9.73 10.31 2.23
C VAL A 103 9.16 11.38 3.15
N PHE A 104 9.78 12.56 3.12
CA PHE A 104 9.31 13.70 3.89
C PHE A 104 8.58 14.68 2.98
N LYS A 105 7.26 14.70 3.08
CA LYS A 105 6.41 15.60 2.33
C LYS A 105 5.48 16.35 3.27
N GLU A 106 5.40 17.65 3.10
CA GLU A 106 4.60 18.53 3.95
C GLU A 106 3.98 19.65 3.11
N GLU A 107 2.77 20.06 3.46
CA GLU A 107 2.11 21.21 2.85
C GLU A 107 2.19 22.43 3.78
N ASP A 108 2.28 23.64 3.22
CA ASP A 108 2.30 24.88 4.01
C ASP A 108 0.90 25.51 4.04
N PRO A 109 0.07 25.25 5.08
CA PRO A 109 -1.31 25.74 5.13
C PRO A 109 -1.41 27.24 5.40
N VAL A 110 -0.31 27.91 5.79
CA VAL A 110 -0.30 29.33 6.15
C VAL A 110 0.36 30.21 5.08
N SER A 111 0.88 29.60 4.02
CA SER A 111 1.42 30.31 2.87
C SER A 111 0.36 31.19 2.20
N LYS A 112 0.69 32.48 2.01
CA LYS A 112 -0.17 33.46 1.35
C LYS A 112 0.27 33.79 -0.08
N ASP A 113 1.45 33.31 -0.47
CA ASP A 113 2.08 33.58 -1.76
C ASP A 113 2.22 32.31 -2.63
N GLY A 114 1.61 31.20 -2.20
CA GLY A 114 1.65 29.92 -2.90
C GLY A 114 3.01 29.20 -2.79
N MET A 115 3.95 29.73 -2.00
CA MET A 115 5.24 29.09 -1.77
C MET A 115 5.19 28.21 -0.52
N ASN A 116 5.53 26.94 -0.67
CA ASN A 116 5.62 26.00 0.44
C ASN A 116 7.01 26.07 1.08
N ARG A 117 7.16 26.86 2.15
CA ARG A 117 8.46 27.07 2.80
C ARG A 117 8.88 25.88 3.66
N TRP A 118 7.91 25.11 4.14
CA TRP A 118 8.18 23.92 4.95
C TRP A 118 8.83 22.84 4.10
N GLN A 119 8.26 22.55 2.93
CA GLN A 119 8.87 21.63 1.97
C GLN A 119 10.25 22.11 1.52
N ALA A 120 10.41 23.40 1.22
CA ALA A 120 11.73 23.93 0.82
C ALA A 120 12.81 23.73 1.91
N GLY A 121 12.44 23.89 3.18
CA GLY A 121 13.34 23.61 4.31
C GLY A 121 13.69 22.13 4.43
N ILE A 122 12.70 21.24 4.27
CA ILE A 122 12.88 19.79 4.26
C ILE A 122 13.80 19.37 3.11
N ASP A 123 13.55 19.84 1.89
CA ASP A 123 14.36 19.53 0.71
C ASP A 123 15.82 19.98 0.89
N SER A 124 16.02 21.19 1.45
CA SER A 124 17.35 21.69 1.76
C SER A 124 18.07 20.85 2.82
N TRP A 125 17.35 20.33 3.81
CA TRP A 125 17.92 19.43 4.82
C TRP A 125 18.24 18.04 4.24
N LEU A 126 17.36 17.51 3.37
CA LEU A 126 17.55 16.24 2.67
C LEU A 126 18.78 16.27 1.77
N ALA A 127 19.02 17.38 1.07
CA ALA A 127 20.21 17.57 0.24
C ALA A 127 21.53 17.44 1.03
N GLY A 128 21.51 17.66 2.35
CA GLY A 128 22.65 17.48 3.25
C GLY A 128 22.84 16.05 3.77
N GLN A 129 21.90 15.13 3.53
CA GLN A 129 21.98 13.76 4.00
C GLN A 129 22.85 12.90 3.07
N SER A 130 23.70 12.06 3.64
CA SER A 130 24.63 11.22 2.86
C SER A 130 24.08 9.82 2.53
N GLU A 131 23.14 9.31 3.32
CA GLU A 131 22.60 7.97 3.13
C GLU A 131 21.50 7.95 2.05
N ASN A 132 21.55 6.96 1.15
CA ASN A 132 20.61 6.84 0.04
C ASN A 132 19.14 6.73 0.46
N LYS A 133 18.85 6.24 1.68
CA LYS A 133 17.48 6.14 2.19
C LYS A 133 16.79 7.51 2.33
N TYR A 134 17.54 8.60 2.48
CA TYR A 134 16.99 9.96 2.48
C TYR A 134 16.72 10.52 1.08
N HIS A 135 17.10 9.79 0.03
CA HIS A 135 16.99 10.22 -1.37
C HIS A 135 16.11 9.24 -2.16
N PRO A 136 14.80 9.17 -1.86
CA PRO A 136 13.88 8.30 -2.57
C PRO A 136 13.84 8.65 -4.07
N PRO A 137 13.92 7.66 -4.98
CA PRO A 137 13.78 7.91 -6.40
C PRO A 137 12.34 8.32 -6.73
N SER A 138 12.19 9.29 -7.63
CA SER A 138 10.89 9.73 -8.16
C SER A 138 10.64 9.29 -9.60
N GLU A 139 11.70 8.90 -10.31
CA GLU A 139 11.64 8.46 -11.69
C GLU A 139 11.57 6.93 -11.78
N TYR A 140 10.87 6.44 -12.79
CA TYR A 140 10.88 5.02 -13.17
C TYR A 140 12.10 4.66 -14.01
N CYS A 141 12.54 3.41 -13.93
CA CYS A 141 13.55 2.91 -14.85
C CYS A 141 12.98 2.73 -16.28
N GLY A 142 13.88 2.76 -17.26
CA GLY A 142 13.51 2.81 -18.68
C GLY A 142 13.08 1.47 -19.28
N THR A 143 12.06 0.81 -18.74
CA THR A 143 11.49 -0.36 -19.44
C THR A 143 10.82 0.04 -20.75
N GLN A 144 10.87 -0.88 -21.72
CA GLN A 144 10.27 -0.66 -23.04
C GLN A 144 8.74 -0.53 -22.99
N ASN A 145 8.10 -1.13 -21.98
CA ASN A 145 6.66 -1.10 -21.78
C ASN A 145 6.29 -1.13 -20.29
N PRO A 146 5.77 -0.02 -19.73
CA PRO A 146 5.40 0.07 -18.32
C PRO A 146 4.04 -0.56 -17.99
N VAL A 147 3.23 -0.89 -18.99
CA VAL A 147 1.84 -1.30 -18.81
C VAL A 147 1.75 -2.73 -18.30
N ASN A 148 1.05 -2.92 -17.19
CA ASN A 148 0.61 -4.21 -16.67
C ASN A 148 -0.91 -4.28 -16.68
N VAL A 149 -1.46 -5.44 -17.03
CA VAL A 149 -2.90 -5.73 -16.92
C VAL A 149 -3.08 -7.12 -16.32
N GLU A 150 -3.98 -7.25 -15.35
CA GLU A 150 -4.20 -8.50 -14.64
C GLU A 150 -5.69 -8.68 -14.30
N PHE A 151 -6.15 -9.93 -14.32
CA PHE A 151 -7.47 -10.26 -13.83
C PHE A 151 -7.44 -10.39 -12.30
N ILE A 152 -8.24 -9.60 -11.60
CA ILE A 152 -8.44 -9.72 -10.15
C ILE A 152 -9.43 -10.85 -9.87
N ASN A 153 -10.49 -10.93 -10.66
CA ASN A 153 -11.49 -12.00 -10.61
C ASN A 153 -12.12 -12.17 -12.00
N PRO A 154 -12.36 -13.39 -12.49
CA PRO A 154 -11.76 -14.64 -12.02
C PRO A 154 -10.24 -14.68 -12.25
N LYS A 155 -9.55 -15.64 -11.65
CA LYS A 155 -8.13 -15.94 -11.87
C LYS A 155 -7.96 -17.06 -12.90
N GLU A 156 -6.74 -17.18 -13.43
CA GLU A 156 -6.32 -18.31 -14.27
C GLU A 156 -6.74 -19.64 -13.64
N HIS A 157 -7.30 -20.53 -14.47
CA HIS A 157 -7.76 -21.87 -14.08
C HIS A 157 -8.86 -21.90 -13.01
N ASN A 158 -9.61 -20.80 -12.81
CA ASN A 158 -10.84 -20.88 -12.00
C ASN A 158 -11.88 -21.76 -12.67
N SER A 159 -12.44 -22.68 -11.88
CA SER A 159 -13.40 -23.70 -12.33
C SER A 159 -14.73 -23.57 -11.62
N ASN A 160 -15.76 -24.17 -12.21
CA ASN A 160 -17.11 -24.23 -11.67
C ASN A 160 -17.64 -22.84 -11.28
N LEU A 161 -17.25 -21.81 -12.04
CA LEU A 161 -17.81 -20.48 -11.89
C LEU A 161 -19.32 -20.55 -12.18
N PRO A 162 -20.14 -19.76 -11.47
CA PRO A 162 -21.56 -19.66 -11.79
C PRO A 162 -21.75 -19.10 -13.20
N ASN A 163 -22.91 -19.35 -13.82
CA ASN A 163 -23.22 -18.81 -15.15
C ASN A 163 -23.19 -17.28 -15.19
N THR A 164 -23.53 -16.62 -14.08
CA THR A 164 -23.45 -15.17 -13.92
C THR A 164 -22.36 -14.82 -12.93
N PHE A 165 -21.36 -14.04 -13.36
CA PHE A 165 -20.28 -13.58 -12.47
C PHE A 165 -19.68 -12.25 -12.93
N ASN A 166 -18.94 -11.60 -12.03
CA ASN A 166 -18.24 -10.35 -12.32
C ASN A 166 -16.79 -10.60 -12.72
N ILE A 167 -16.42 -10.08 -13.89
CA ILE A 167 -15.03 -9.92 -14.30
C ILE A 167 -14.52 -8.58 -13.76
N LYS A 168 -13.42 -8.63 -13.02
CA LYS A 168 -12.72 -7.48 -12.46
C LYS A 168 -11.27 -7.49 -12.93
N ILE A 169 -10.85 -6.37 -13.52
CA ILE A 169 -9.52 -6.19 -14.11
C ILE A 169 -8.80 -5.07 -13.35
N SER A 170 -7.49 -5.20 -13.18
CA SER A 170 -6.60 -4.09 -12.83
C SER A 170 -5.67 -3.83 -13.98
N ALA A 171 -5.42 -2.55 -14.26
CA ALA A 171 -4.37 -2.15 -15.18
C ALA A 171 -3.64 -0.95 -14.59
N ASP A 172 -2.32 -0.99 -14.68
CA ASP A 172 -1.41 -0.06 -14.04
C ASP A 172 -0.27 0.24 -15.01
N SER A 173 0.13 1.51 -15.11
CA SER A 173 1.26 1.97 -15.93
C SER A 173 1.92 3.17 -15.25
N THR A 174 3.08 3.58 -15.73
CA THR A 174 3.72 4.85 -15.33
C THR A 174 3.00 6.07 -15.90
N ASN A 175 2.13 5.88 -16.90
CA ASN A 175 1.21 6.87 -17.44
C ASN A 175 -0.24 6.44 -17.21
N ASP A 176 -1.18 7.39 -17.32
CA ASP A 176 -2.61 7.09 -17.15
C ASP A 176 -3.09 6.01 -18.12
N ILE A 177 -3.82 5.02 -17.61
CA ILE A 177 -4.53 4.03 -18.45
C ILE A 177 -5.72 4.72 -19.11
N VAL A 178 -5.75 4.74 -20.44
CA VAL A 178 -6.80 5.41 -21.23
C VAL A 178 -7.84 4.44 -21.75
N GLN A 179 -7.51 3.15 -21.88
CA GLN A 179 -8.40 2.15 -22.43
C GLN A 179 -8.09 0.75 -21.90
N ILE A 180 -9.14 -0.04 -21.62
CA ILE A 180 -9.06 -1.50 -21.48
C ILE A 180 -10.12 -2.15 -22.36
N GLU A 181 -9.73 -3.05 -23.25
CA GLU A 181 -10.64 -3.90 -24.02
C GLU A 181 -10.72 -5.30 -23.40
N LEU A 182 -11.93 -5.74 -23.07
CA LEU A 182 -12.24 -7.09 -22.58
C LEU A 182 -12.85 -7.92 -23.71
N GLU A 183 -12.28 -9.10 -23.92
CA GLU A 183 -12.70 -10.09 -24.91
C GLU A 183 -13.02 -11.43 -24.21
N VAL A 184 -14.03 -12.13 -24.73
CA VAL A 184 -14.40 -13.51 -24.36
C VAL A 184 -14.36 -14.34 -25.64
N ASP A 185 -13.52 -15.38 -25.67
CA ASP A 185 -13.24 -16.20 -26.86
C ASP A 185 -12.98 -15.36 -28.12
N ASP A 186 -12.04 -14.40 -27.97
CA ASP A 186 -11.63 -13.42 -28.99
C ASP A 186 -12.73 -12.45 -29.47
N ASN A 187 -13.94 -12.50 -28.90
CA ASN A 187 -15.00 -11.54 -29.16
C ASN A 187 -14.96 -10.39 -28.15
N LYS A 188 -14.84 -9.15 -28.62
CA LYS A 188 -14.88 -7.97 -27.76
C LYS A 188 -16.26 -7.80 -27.12
N VAL A 189 -16.31 -7.84 -25.79
CA VAL A 189 -17.55 -7.68 -25.00
C VAL A 189 -17.65 -6.31 -24.36
N ARG A 190 -16.53 -5.67 -24.02
CA ARG A 190 -16.53 -4.39 -23.31
C ARG A 190 -15.27 -3.57 -23.60
N THR A 191 -15.43 -2.26 -23.62
CA THR A 191 -14.33 -1.30 -23.54
C THR A 191 -14.53 -0.41 -22.32
N PHE A 192 -13.47 -0.24 -21.53
CA PHE A 192 -13.42 0.67 -20.39
C PHE A 192 -12.50 1.84 -20.71
N ILE A 193 -12.89 3.03 -20.27
CA ILE A 193 -12.10 4.28 -20.42
C ILE A 193 -11.86 4.98 -19.07
N LYS A 194 -12.40 4.41 -17.98
CA LYS A 194 -12.24 4.88 -16.60
C LYS A 194 -12.59 3.77 -15.61
N PRO A 195 -11.99 3.76 -14.40
CA PRO A 195 -12.34 2.81 -13.35
C PRO A 195 -13.74 3.07 -12.77
N PRO A 196 -14.37 2.08 -12.11
CA PRO A 196 -13.90 0.70 -11.93
C PRO A 196 -14.00 -0.16 -13.21
N TYR A 197 -13.02 -1.03 -13.42
CA TYR A 197 -12.96 -1.95 -14.56
C TYR A 197 -13.66 -3.28 -14.24
N GLU A 198 -14.97 -3.20 -14.08
CA GLU A 198 -15.82 -4.33 -13.71
C GLU A 198 -16.95 -4.54 -14.73
N HIS A 199 -17.19 -5.80 -15.10
CA HIS A 199 -18.28 -6.18 -15.99
C HIS A 199 -18.88 -7.52 -15.57
N GLN A 200 -20.19 -7.52 -15.34
CA GLN A 200 -20.96 -8.74 -15.14
C GLN A 200 -21.17 -9.42 -16.49
N VAL A 201 -20.91 -10.72 -16.54
CA VAL A 201 -21.13 -11.55 -17.73
C VAL A 201 -22.05 -12.71 -17.40
N ASP A 202 -22.83 -13.13 -18.39
CA ASP A 202 -23.68 -14.31 -18.37
C ASP A 202 -23.17 -15.30 -19.43
N LEU A 203 -22.59 -16.41 -18.98
CA LEU A 203 -21.98 -17.44 -19.84
C LEU A 203 -22.62 -18.80 -19.58
N ALA A 204 -22.86 -19.56 -20.65
CA ALA A 204 -23.30 -20.94 -20.56
C ALA A 204 -22.19 -21.84 -19.98
N ASN A 205 -22.53 -23.07 -19.57
CA ASN A 205 -21.52 -24.00 -19.08
C ASN A 205 -20.51 -24.32 -20.20
N GLY A 206 -19.21 -24.20 -19.88
CA GLY A 206 -18.14 -24.38 -20.85
C GLY A 206 -16.81 -23.78 -20.38
N VAL A 207 -15.77 -24.01 -21.18
CA VAL A 207 -14.44 -23.40 -20.98
C VAL A 207 -14.33 -22.14 -21.85
N TYR A 208 -13.89 -21.04 -21.26
CA TYR A 208 -13.75 -19.75 -21.96
C TYR A 208 -12.34 -19.18 -21.80
N THR A 209 -11.89 -18.49 -22.83
CA THR A 209 -10.68 -17.65 -22.78
C THR A 209 -11.08 -16.19 -22.59
N LEU A 210 -10.67 -15.60 -21.47
CA LEU A 210 -10.82 -14.16 -21.24
C LEU A 210 -9.53 -13.46 -21.65
N ARG A 211 -9.63 -12.33 -22.34
CA ARG A 211 -8.49 -11.46 -22.64
C ARG A 211 -8.78 -10.02 -22.27
N ALA A 212 -7.85 -9.39 -21.58
CA ALA A 212 -7.86 -7.96 -21.31
C ALA A 212 -6.65 -7.31 -22.01
N LYS A 213 -6.89 -6.28 -22.83
CA LYS A 213 -5.85 -5.45 -23.46
C LYS A 213 -5.92 -4.05 -22.88
N ALA A 214 -4.86 -3.59 -22.23
CA ALA A 214 -4.77 -2.24 -21.68
C ALA A 214 -3.88 -1.35 -22.54
N ARG A 215 -4.26 -0.08 -22.69
CA ARG A 215 -3.49 0.98 -23.35
C ARG A 215 -3.34 2.18 -22.42
N ASP A 216 -2.13 2.73 -22.34
CA ASP A 216 -1.84 3.96 -21.62
C ASP A 216 -1.85 5.21 -22.52
N SER A 217 -1.80 6.40 -21.91
CA SER A 217 -1.81 7.69 -22.61
C SER A 217 -0.58 7.95 -23.48
N SER A 218 0.50 7.20 -23.30
CA SER A 218 1.68 7.22 -24.17
C SER A 218 1.57 6.27 -25.38
N GLY A 219 0.46 5.55 -25.48
CA GLY A 219 0.17 4.59 -26.55
C GLY A 219 0.82 3.22 -26.35
N LYS A 220 1.40 2.94 -25.17
CA LYS A 220 1.93 1.62 -24.82
C LYS A 220 0.79 0.68 -24.48
N GLU A 221 0.95 -0.60 -24.81
CA GLU A 221 -0.10 -1.61 -24.65
C GLU A 221 0.43 -2.90 -24.06
N SER A 222 -0.37 -3.55 -23.23
CA SER A 222 -0.09 -4.89 -22.72
C SER A 222 -1.38 -5.69 -22.66
N ASP A 223 -1.30 -7.01 -22.77
CA ASP A 223 -2.46 -7.88 -22.69
C ASP A 223 -2.26 -9.09 -21.78
N ARG A 224 -3.35 -9.53 -21.18
CA ARG A 224 -3.43 -10.71 -20.33
C ARG A 224 -4.53 -11.62 -20.84
N LYS A 225 -4.21 -12.90 -20.99
CA LYS A 225 -5.17 -13.97 -21.27
C LYS A 225 -5.26 -14.91 -20.08
N ILE A 226 -6.47 -15.35 -19.75
CA ILE A 226 -6.72 -16.42 -18.78
C ILE A 226 -7.77 -17.40 -19.30
N THR A 227 -7.69 -18.65 -18.87
CA THR A 227 -8.65 -19.71 -19.16
C THR A 227 -9.47 -20.03 -17.91
N ILE A 228 -10.79 -20.14 -18.07
CA ILE A 228 -11.72 -20.40 -16.97
C ILE A 228 -12.77 -21.45 -17.34
N GLY A 229 -13.31 -22.14 -16.35
CA GLY A 229 -14.44 -23.07 -16.49
C GLY A 229 -15.71 -22.54 -15.81
N VAL A 230 -16.78 -22.37 -16.58
CA VAL A 230 -18.12 -21.99 -16.10
C VAL A 230 -18.97 -23.24 -16.00
N GLY A 231 -19.45 -23.57 -14.79
CA GLY A 231 -20.18 -24.82 -14.52
C GLY A 231 -19.41 -26.12 -14.82
N VAL A 232 -18.13 -26.02 -15.21
CA VAL A 232 -17.24 -27.13 -15.56
C VAL A 232 -15.82 -26.85 -15.06
N ASN A 233 -14.94 -27.84 -15.12
CA ASN A 233 -13.51 -27.63 -14.88
C ASN A 233 -12.86 -26.86 -16.03
N TRP A 234 -11.89 -25.98 -15.73
CA TRP A 234 -11.18 -25.14 -16.72
C TRP A 234 -10.45 -25.94 -17.80
N ASP A 235 -10.07 -27.19 -17.52
CA ASP A 235 -9.37 -28.12 -18.42
C ASP A 235 -10.33 -29.10 -19.14
N SER A 236 -11.65 -28.87 -19.02
CA SER A 236 -12.64 -29.73 -19.66
C SER A 236 -12.54 -29.63 -21.18
N ILE A 237 -12.66 -30.76 -21.87
CA ILE A 237 -12.73 -30.82 -23.35
C ILE A 237 -14.04 -30.25 -23.92
N LEU A 238 -14.93 -29.75 -23.06
CA LEU A 238 -16.18 -29.13 -23.46
C LEU A 238 -15.93 -27.69 -23.91
N SER A 239 -15.74 -27.51 -25.22
CA SER A 239 -15.76 -26.19 -25.87
C SER A 239 -17.17 -25.57 -25.76
N PRO A 240 -17.30 -24.25 -25.58
CA PRO A 240 -18.59 -23.63 -25.24
C PRO A 240 -19.60 -23.83 -26.37
N THR A 241 -20.84 -24.13 -25.99
CA THR A 241 -21.95 -24.16 -26.95
C THR A 241 -22.36 -22.70 -27.23
N PRO A 242 -22.40 -22.22 -28.48
CA PRO A 242 -22.63 -20.81 -28.78
C PRO A 242 -23.99 -20.33 -28.25
N GLY A 243 -23.98 -19.25 -27.47
CA GLY A 243 -25.19 -18.68 -26.88
C GLY A 243 -25.01 -17.24 -26.40
N LEU A 244 -24.51 -16.34 -27.25
CA LEU A 244 -24.60 -14.90 -26.98
C LEU A 244 -26.05 -14.46 -27.20
N THR A 245 -26.78 -14.16 -26.11
CA THR A 245 -28.00 -13.36 -26.20
C THR A 245 -27.65 -11.93 -25.84
N ALA A 246 -27.58 -11.07 -26.86
CA ALA A 246 -27.61 -9.64 -26.65
C ALA A 246 -29.00 -9.26 -26.15
N ASN A 247 -29.09 -8.64 -24.98
CA ASN A 247 -30.30 -7.94 -24.56
C ASN A 247 -30.03 -6.42 -24.57
N PRO A 248 -31.00 -5.59 -25.00
CA PRO A 248 -30.80 -4.17 -25.33
C PRO A 248 -30.57 -3.26 -24.12
#